data_AF-A0A329B537-F1
#
_entry.id   AF-A0A329B537-F1
#
_cell.length_a   1.000
_cell.length_b   1.000
_cell.length_c   1.000
_cell.angle_alpha   90.00
_cell.angle_beta   90.00
_cell.angle_gamma   90.00
#
_symmetry.space_group_name_H-M   'P 1'
#
loop_
_entity.id
_entity.type
_entity.pdbx_description
1 polymer ?
#
loop_
_entity_poly.entity_id
_entity_poly.type
_entity_poly.pdbx_seq_one_letter_code
_entity_poly.pdbx_strand_id
1 'polypeptide(L)'
;MTEHQQELKKLAKQQEYALQLEKVKWVQRKQELAFLEAGQHMRALNQLMWQVPNIAMAITGGLWYGAANLHAQEPRVWVFAFAALADCMTVITLWRLRHLIQKEIDKQSRFTAERAISDRDEGKKCWIKRAYTAVFSFTPLVVRCWTIVLLAAAVVSIFGACNAEKFSTTPAPLPTSAPSKPSQGKSPVSQAVIKTTASSSVSKKSP
;
A
#
# COMPACT_ATOMS: atom_id res chain seq x y z
N MET A 1 31.22 35.68 -56.55
CA MET A 1 30.97 36.18 -55.17
C MET A 1 29.51 35.96 -54.72
N THR A 2 28.54 35.94 -55.63
CA THR A 2 27.11 35.75 -55.35
C THR A 2 26.72 34.30 -55.00
N GLU A 3 27.31 33.29 -55.63
CA GLU A 3 27.00 31.87 -55.33
C GLU A 3 27.39 31.46 -53.90
N HIS A 4 28.58 31.87 -53.46
CA HIS A 4 29.04 31.58 -52.10
C HIS A 4 28.14 32.24 -51.02
N GLN A 5 27.56 33.41 -51.33
CA GLN A 5 26.59 34.07 -50.46
C GLN A 5 25.24 33.34 -50.43
N GLN A 6 24.82 32.72 -51.54
CA GLN A 6 23.61 31.90 -51.59
C GLN A 6 23.78 30.60 -50.78
N GLU A 7 24.94 29.94 -50.87
CA GLU A 7 25.23 28.73 -50.09
C GLU A 7 25.22 28.99 -48.58
N LEU A 8 25.84 30.10 -48.12
CA LEU A 8 25.82 30.48 -46.70
C LEU A 8 24.39 30.70 -46.18
N LYS A 9 23.52 31.34 -46.98
CA LYS A 9 22.10 31.52 -46.62
C LYS A 9 21.33 30.21 -46.53
N LYS A 10 21.65 29.22 -47.38
CA LYS A 10 21.02 27.89 -47.32
C LYS A 10 21.43 27.16 -46.04
N LEU A 11 22.72 27.18 -45.70
CA LEU A 11 23.25 26.53 -44.50
C LEU A 11 22.66 27.15 -43.22
N ALA A 12 22.57 28.48 -43.14
CA ALA A 12 21.94 29.18 -42.02
C ALA A 12 20.47 28.76 -41.84
N LYS A 13 19.70 28.70 -42.94
CA LYS A 13 18.31 28.21 -42.89
C LYS A 13 18.22 26.77 -42.43
N GLN A 14 19.11 25.89 -42.90
CA GLN A 14 19.12 24.49 -42.48
C GLN A 14 19.41 24.34 -40.98
N GLN A 15 20.32 25.14 -40.44
CA GLN A 15 20.60 25.18 -39.00
C GLN A 15 19.38 25.63 -38.18
N GLU A 16 18.65 26.65 -38.65
CA GLU A 16 17.42 27.09 -37.99
C GLU A 16 16.36 26.00 -37.96
N TYR A 17 16.15 25.28 -39.07
CA TYR A 17 15.22 24.14 -39.12
C TYR A 17 15.63 23.00 -38.18
N ALA A 18 16.93 22.67 -38.13
CA ALA A 18 17.45 21.65 -37.22
C ALA A 18 17.18 22.03 -35.76
N LEU A 19 17.43 23.29 -35.41
CA LEU A 19 17.21 23.82 -34.06
C LEU A 19 15.72 23.84 -33.69
N GLN A 20 14.82 24.16 -34.63
CA GLN A 20 13.37 24.04 -34.41
C GLN A 20 12.94 22.59 -34.19
N LEU A 21 13.45 21.64 -34.98
CA LEU A 21 13.17 20.22 -34.81
C LEU A 21 13.59 19.72 -33.42
N GLU A 22 14.76 20.14 -32.94
CA GLU A 22 15.24 19.77 -31.61
C GLU A 22 14.32 20.29 -30.51
N LYS A 23 13.89 21.57 -30.59
CA LYS A 23 12.95 22.15 -29.63
C LYS A 23 11.64 21.35 -29.55
N VAL A 24 11.07 20.97 -30.69
CA VAL A 24 9.84 20.16 -30.74
C VAL A 24 10.06 18.78 -30.12
N LYS A 25 11.17 18.11 -30.45
CA LYS A 25 11.55 16.81 -29.87
C LYS A 25 11.73 16.88 -28.35
N TRP A 26 12.29 17.97 -27.84
CA TRP A 26 12.45 18.19 -26.40
C TRP A 26 11.13 18.33 -25.67
N VAL A 27 10.16 19.05 -26.26
CA VAL A 27 8.81 19.19 -25.70
C VAL A 27 8.09 17.85 -25.69
N GLN A 28 8.16 17.08 -26.78
CA GLN A 28 7.54 15.75 -26.85
C GLN A 28 8.11 14.79 -25.80
N ARG A 29 9.44 14.69 -25.69
CA ARG A 29 10.08 13.83 -24.68
C ARG A 29 9.72 14.21 -23.25
N LYS A 30 9.63 15.52 -22.94
CA LYS A 30 9.19 15.98 -21.61
C LYS A 30 7.76 15.53 -21.31
N GLN A 31 6.88 15.60 -22.30
CA GLN A 31 5.50 15.14 -22.15
C GLN A 31 5.44 13.63 -21.93
N GLU A 32 6.17 12.83 -22.72
CA GLU A 32 6.25 11.37 -22.55
C GLU A 32 6.72 10.99 -21.15
N LEU A 33 7.78 11.64 -20.64
CA LEU A 33 8.27 11.40 -19.27
C LEU A 33 7.19 11.69 -18.23
N ALA A 34 6.51 12.84 -18.33
CA ALA A 34 5.45 13.20 -17.39
C ALA A 34 4.28 12.21 -17.42
N PHE A 35 3.92 11.68 -18.59
CA PHE A 35 2.91 10.64 -18.71
C PHE A 35 3.35 9.31 -18.09
N LEU A 36 4.60 8.90 -18.27
CA LEU A 36 5.14 7.67 -17.70
C LEU A 36 5.23 7.76 -16.17
N GLU A 37 5.72 8.88 -15.64
CA GLU A 37 5.78 9.15 -14.20
C GLU A 37 4.38 9.14 -13.58
N ALA A 38 3.42 9.82 -14.21
CA ALA A 38 2.02 9.83 -13.81
C ALA A 38 1.39 8.41 -13.81
N GLY A 39 1.72 7.58 -14.81
CA GLY A 39 1.28 6.19 -14.88
C GLY A 39 1.86 5.32 -13.77
N GLN A 40 3.12 5.55 -13.40
CA GLN A 40 3.76 4.85 -12.28
C GLN A 40 3.10 5.23 -10.94
N HIS A 41 2.81 6.51 -10.72
CA HIS A 41 2.08 6.96 -9.54
C HIS A 41 0.68 6.35 -9.45
N MET A 42 -0.05 6.27 -10.55
CA MET A 42 -1.39 5.66 -10.58
C MET A 42 -1.33 4.15 -10.28
N ARG A 43 -0.32 3.44 -10.79
CA ARG A 43 -0.14 2.01 -10.54
C ARG A 43 0.21 1.70 -9.09
N ALA A 44 1.13 2.46 -8.50
CA ALA A 44 1.49 2.34 -7.08
C ALA A 44 0.27 2.63 -6.19
N LEU A 45 -0.54 3.61 -6.57
CA LEU A 45 -1.73 3.98 -5.82
C LEU A 45 -2.83 2.92 -5.87
N ASN A 46 -2.99 2.25 -7.01
CA ASN A 46 -3.90 1.11 -7.13
C ASN A 46 -3.49 -0.06 -6.22
N GLN A 47 -2.18 -0.33 -6.09
CA GLN A 47 -1.67 -1.33 -5.16
C GLN A 47 -1.92 -0.95 -3.70
N LEU A 48 -1.68 0.32 -3.37
CA LEU A 48 -1.89 0.84 -2.01
C LEU A 48 -3.36 0.72 -1.57
N MET A 49 -4.30 0.96 -2.48
CA MET A 49 -5.74 0.81 -2.21
C MET A 49 -6.13 -0.63 -1.80
N TRP A 50 -5.42 -1.64 -2.32
CA TRP A 50 -5.63 -3.04 -1.96
C TRP A 50 -4.84 -3.47 -0.72
N GLN A 51 -3.70 -2.86 -0.46
CA GLN A 51 -2.81 -3.26 0.63
C GLN A 51 -3.24 -2.68 1.99
N VAL A 52 -3.66 -1.42 2.03
CA VAL A 52 -4.02 -0.73 3.28
C VAL A 52 -5.13 -1.46 4.05
N PRO A 53 -6.22 -1.96 3.40
CA PRO A 53 -7.26 -2.71 4.11
C PRO A 53 -6.74 -4.01 4.74
N ASN A 54 -5.84 -4.74 4.07
CA ASN A 54 -5.30 -5.99 4.58
C ASN A 54 -4.43 -5.76 5.83
N ILE A 55 -3.62 -4.70 5.83
CA ILE A 55 -2.81 -4.31 6.99
C ILE A 55 -3.72 -3.94 8.16
N ALA A 56 -4.75 -3.14 7.91
CA ALA A 56 -5.70 -2.75 8.95
C ALA A 56 -6.40 -3.98 9.58
N MET A 57 -6.91 -4.91 8.77
CA MET A 57 -7.52 -6.15 9.28
C MET A 57 -6.57 -6.98 10.12
N ALA A 58 -5.30 -7.09 9.71
CA ALA A 58 -4.30 -7.85 10.46
C ALA A 58 -4.03 -7.20 11.83
N ILE A 59 -3.95 -5.87 11.89
CA ILE A 59 -3.76 -5.13 13.14
C ILE A 59 -4.99 -5.31 14.03
N THR A 60 -6.20 -5.02 13.54
CA THR A 60 -7.43 -5.11 14.33
C THR A 60 -7.67 -6.55 14.80
N GLY A 61 -7.49 -7.56 13.94
CA GLY A 61 -7.63 -8.97 14.30
C GLY A 61 -6.60 -9.44 15.33
N GLY A 62 -5.33 -9.04 15.18
CA GLY A 62 -4.27 -9.36 16.13
C GLY A 62 -4.49 -8.72 17.50
N LEU A 63 -4.98 -7.48 17.51
CA LEU A 63 -5.32 -6.76 18.75
C LEU A 63 -6.49 -7.42 19.48
N TRP A 64 -7.51 -7.86 18.74
CA TRP A 64 -8.68 -8.54 19.31
C TRP A 64 -8.31 -9.91 19.90
N TYR A 65 -7.45 -10.66 19.19
CA TYR A 65 -6.91 -11.93 19.70
C TYR A 65 -6.07 -11.73 20.98
N GLY A 66 -5.23 -10.70 21.00
CA GLY A 66 -4.48 -10.33 22.21
C GLY A 66 -5.40 -9.97 23.38
N ALA A 67 -6.44 -9.16 23.13
CA ALA A 67 -7.44 -8.80 24.14
C ALA A 67 -8.24 -10.00 24.67
N ALA A 68 -8.45 -11.04 23.86
CA ALA A 68 -9.14 -12.25 24.27
C ALA A 68 -8.30 -13.12 25.23
N ASN A 69 -6.98 -13.10 25.10
CA ASN A 69 -6.06 -13.92 25.92
C ASN A 69 -5.63 -13.24 27.24
N LEU A 70 -6.03 -12.00 27.48
CA LEU A 70 -5.72 -11.30 28.74
C LEU A 70 -6.73 -11.69 29.83
N HIS A 71 -6.22 -12.24 30.94
CA HIS A 71 -7.04 -12.62 32.09
C HIS A 71 -7.33 -11.46 33.06
N ALA A 72 -6.55 -10.38 33.02
CA ALA A 72 -6.75 -9.20 33.85
C ALA A 72 -7.69 -8.20 33.16
N GLN A 73 -8.68 -7.66 33.89
CA GLN A 73 -9.67 -6.73 33.36
C GLN A 73 -9.05 -5.38 32.93
N GLU A 74 -8.15 -4.83 33.76
CA GLU A 74 -7.49 -3.54 33.51
C GLU A 74 -6.82 -3.46 32.12
N PRO A 75 -5.83 -4.32 31.77
CA PRO A 75 -5.16 -4.24 30.47
C PRO A 75 -6.10 -4.53 29.30
N ARG A 76 -7.16 -5.32 29.52
CA ARG A 76 -8.12 -5.66 28.48
C ARG A 76 -8.91 -4.43 28.00
N VAL A 77 -9.34 -3.58 28.93
CA VAL A 77 -10.02 -2.31 28.59
C VAL A 77 -9.09 -1.42 27.79
N TRP A 78 -7.81 -1.32 28.17
CA TRP A 78 -6.80 -0.56 27.42
C TRP A 78 -6.58 -1.11 26.00
N VAL A 79 -6.59 -2.43 25.82
CA VAL A 79 -6.43 -3.05 24.48
C VAL A 79 -7.65 -2.77 23.60
N PHE A 80 -8.88 -2.86 24.14
CA PHE A 80 -10.09 -2.52 23.38
C PHE A 80 -10.19 -1.02 23.06
N ALA A 81 -9.77 -0.14 23.98
CA ALA A 81 -9.69 1.30 23.71
C ALA A 81 -8.66 1.62 22.63
N PHE A 82 -7.49 0.97 22.67
CA PHE A 82 -6.48 1.10 21.63
C PHE A 82 -6.96 0.56 20.28
N ALA A 83 -7.75 -0.53 20.28
CA ALA A 83 -8.38 -1.07 19.07
C ALA A 83 -9.33 -0.07 18.42
N ALA A 84 -10.22 0.53 19.21
CA ALA A 84 -11.13 1.56 18.71
C ALA A 84 -10.36 2.78 18.15
N LEU A 85 -9.25 3.17 18.79
CA LEU A 85 -8.40 4.25 18.29
C LEU A 85 -7.70 3.88 16.97
N ALA A 86 -7.21 2.66 16.85
CA ALA A 86 -6.59 2.14 15.63
C ALA A 86 -7.58 2.07 14.48
N ASP A 87 -8.83 1.66 14.73
CA ASP A 87 -9.90 1.65 13.74
C ASP A 87 -10.25 3.08 13.29
N CYS A 88 -10.38 4.03 14.22
CA CYS A 88 -10.58 5.45 13.90
C CYS A 88 -9.44 6.04 13.05
N MET A 89 -8.18 5.77 13.41
CA MET A 89 -7.00 6.20 12.64
C MET A 89 -6.98 5.58 11.24
N THR A 90 -7.42 4.34 11.11
CA THR A 90 -7.55 3.67 9.82
C THR A 90 -8.60 4.36 8.96
N VAL A 91 -9.77 4.72 9.52
CA VAL A 91 -10.81 5.48 8.79
C VAL A 91 -10.28 6.82 8.29
N ILE A 92 -9.57 7.58 9.12
CA ILE A 92 -8.95 8.86 8.73
C ILE A 92 -7.93 8.64 7.59
N THR A 93 -7.11 7.61 7.70
CA THR A 93 -6.09 7.28 6.70
C THR A 93 -6.73 6.92 5.36
N LEU A 94 -7.79 6.12 5.36
CA LEU A 94 -8.56 5.79 4.15
C LEU A 94 -9.15 7.05 3.50
N TRP A 95 -9.70 7.97 4.30
CA TRP A 95 -10.24 9.23 3.79
C TRP A 95 -9.16 10.13 3.19
N ARG A 96 -8.01 10.25 3.86
CA ARG A 96 -6.86 11.02 3.37
C ARG A 96 -6.31 10.45 2.08
N LEU A 97 -6.15 9.12 2.00
CA LEU A 97 -5.71 8.44 0.79
C LEU A 97 -6.64 8.75 -0.38
N ARG A 98 -7.97 8.68 -0.17
CA ARG A 98 -8.97 9.02 -1.19
C ARG A 98 -8.78 10.45 -1.71
N HIS A 99 -8.49 11.41 -0.84
CA HIS A 99 -8.27 12.79 -1.22
C HIS A 99 -6.98 12.99 -2.05
N LEU A 100 -5.91 12.24 -1.74
CA LEU A 100 -4.71 12.23 -2.57
C LEU A 100 -4.96 11.68 -3.98
N ILE A 101 -5.75 10.60 -4.10
CA ILE A 101 -6.13 10.04 -5.41
C ILE A 101 -6.85 11.10 -6.26
N GLN A 102 -7.80 11.81 -5.64
CA GLN A 102 -8.56 12.87 -6.29
C GLN A 102 -7.66 13.99 -6.79
N LYS A 103 -6.65 14.38 -6.01
CA LYS A 103 -5.71 15.45 -6.37
C LYS A 103 -4.83 15.10 -7.58
N GLU A 104 -4.34 13.86 -7.66
CA GLU A 104 -3.50 13.43 -8.79
C GLU A 104 -4.32 13.24 -10.07
N ILE A 105 -5.54 12.71 -9.95
CA ILE A 105 -6.48 12.63 -11.07
C ILE A 105 -6.86 14.02 -11.60
N ASP A 106 -7.11 14.99 -10.72
CA ASP A 106 -7.47 16.35 -11.12
C ASP A 106 -6.33 17.00 -11.92
N LYS A 107 -5.08 16.86 -11.47
CA LYS A 107 -3.90 17.32 -12.22
C LYS A 107 -3.82 16.68 -13.62
N GLN A 108 -3.98 15.37 -13.74
CA GLN A 108 -3.94 14.67 -15.04
C GLN A 108 -5.09 15.09 -15.96
N SER A 109 -6.29 15.28 -15.39
CA SER A 109 -7.45 15.74 -16.14
C SER A 109 -7.24 17.15 -16.71
N ARG A 110 -6.57 18.04 -15.97
CA ARG A 110 -6.24 19.40 -16.41
C ARG A 110 -5.26 19.41 -17.58
N PHE A 111 -4.17 18.64 -17.51
CA PHE A 111 -3.23 18.51 -18.63
C PHE A 111 -3.88 17.88 -19.87
N THR A 112 -4.74 16.89 -19.68
CA THR A 112 -5.48 16.26 -20.78
C THR A 112 -6.48 17.22 -21.40
N ALA A 113 -7.20 18.00 -20.59
CA ALA A 113 -8.15 19.02 -21.04
C ALA A 113 -7.46 20.14 -21.82
N GLU A 114 -6.31 20.60 -21.35
CA GLU A 114 -5.51 21.64 -22.03
C GLU A 114 -5.02 21.17 -23.41
N ARG A 115 -4.59 19.89 -23.53
CA ARG A 115 -4.26 19.27 -24.82
C ARG A 115 -5.51 19.09 -25.71
N ALA A 116 -6.65 18.72 -25.15
CA ALA A 116 -7.90 18.52 -25.89
C ALA A 116 -8.55 19.84 -26.37
N ILE A 117 -8.22 20.99 -25.76
CA ILE A 117 -8.63 22.31 -26.26
C ILE A 117 -7.78 22.73 -27.46
N SER A 118 -6.51 22.29 -27.50
CA SER A 118 -5.62 22.47 -28.64
C SER A 118 -6.01 21.59 -29.85
N ASP A 119 -6.58 20.40 -29.60
CA ASP A 119 -6.99 19.43 -30.61
C ASP A 119 -8.52 19.44 -30.74
N ARG A 120 -9.04 20.40 -31.52
CA ARG A 120 -10.49 20.65 -31.63
C ARG A 120 -11.21 19.46 -32.29
N ASP A 121 -11.78 18.57 -31.48
CA ASP A 121 -12.76 17.57 -31.93
C ASP A 121 -13.85 17.37 -30.85
N GLU A 122 -15.02 17.98 -31.07
CA GLU A 122 -16.09 18.16 -30.07
C GLU A 122 -16.73 16.85 -29.57
N GLY A 123 -16.55 15.73 -30.27
CA GLY A 123 -17.18 14.46 -29.93
C GLY A 123 -16.56 13.68 -28.75
N LYS A 124 -15.28 13.92 -28.41
CA LYS A 124 -14.55 13.07 -27.43
C LYS A 124 -14.73 13.51 -25.97
N LYS A 125 -15.24 14.72 -25.73
CA LYS A 125 -15.42 15.29 -24.38
C LYS A 125 -16.40 14.48 -23.51
N CYS A 126 -17.42 13.88 -24.12
CA CYS A 126 -18.44 13.11 -23.37
C CYS A 126 -17.92 11.75 -22.88
N TRP A 127 -17.13 11.04 -23.70
CA TRP A 127 -16.59 9.73 -23.36
C TRP A 127 -15.56 9.79 -22.23
N ILE A 128 -14.68 10.80 -22.27
CA ILE A 128 -13.66 10.97 -21.23
C ILE A 128 -14.33 11.33 -19.89
N LYS A 129 -15.26 12.30 -19.85
CA LYS A 129 -16.02 12.60 -18.63
C LYS A 129 -16.76 11.39 -18.08
N ARG A 130 -17.39 10.58 -18.94
CA ARG A 130 -18.15 9.39 -18.52
C ARG A 130 -17.24 8.27 -17.99
N ALA A 131 -16.08 8.03 -18.61
CA ALA A 131 -15.08 7.09 -18.12
C ALA A 131 -14.50 7.52 -16.77
N TYR A 132 -14.15 8.80 -16.61
CA TYR A 132 -13.71 9.36 -15.33
C TYR A 132 -14.77 9.22 -14.23
N THR A 133 -16.04 9.47 -14.55
CA THR A 133 -17.15 9.34 -13.61
C THR A 133 -17.42 7.87 -13.24
N ALA A 134 -17.26 6.93 -14.19
CA ALA A 134 -17.47 5.49 -13.96
C ALA A 134 -16.37 4.84 -13.09
N VAL A 135 -15.09 5.14 -13.36
CA VAL A 135 -13.96 4.69 -12.51
C VAL A 135 -14.10 5.25 -11.09
N PHE A 136 -14.66 6.46 -10.97
CA PHE A 136 -14.92 7.11 -9.69
C PHE A 136 -16.13 6.55 -8.94
N SER A 137 -17.10 5.92 -9.62
CA SER A 137 -18.34 5.42 -9.00
C SER A 137 -18.19 4.08 -8.30
N PHE A 138 -17.20 3.25 -8.69
CA PHE A 138 -16.92 1.98 -8.00
C PHE A 138 -16.04 2.14 -6.74
N THR A 139 -15.26 3.22 -6.65
CA THR A 139 -14.36 3.46 -5.49
C THR A 139 -15.04 3.83 -4.17
N PRO A 140 -16.13 4.63 -4.11
CA PRO A 140 -16.79 4.93 -2.84
C PRO A 140 -17.47 3.70 -2.26
N LEU A 141 -17.80 2.68 -3.05
CA LEU A 141 -18.49 1.49 -2.55
C LEU A 141 -17.59 0.71 -1.58
N VAL A 142 -16.35 0.44 -1.99
CA VAL A 142 -15.38 -0.29 -1.17
C VAL A 142 -15.01 0.52 0.06
N VAL A 143 -14.68 1.80 -0.10
CA VAL A 143 -14.30 2.65 1.05
C VAL A 143 -15.47 2.82 2.03
N ARG A 144 -16.71 3.02 1.55
CA ARG A 144 -17.88 3.08 2.43
C ARG A 144 -18.15 1.77 3.14
N CYS A 145 -18.03 0.65 2.44
CA CYS A 145 -18.14 -0.68 3.04
C CYS A 145 -17.12 -0.86 4.17
N TRP A 146 -15.84 -0.57 3.91
CA TRP A 146 -14.77 -0.63 4.92
C TRP A 146 -14.97 0.36 6.06
N THR A 147 -15.48 1.56 5.78
CA THR A 147 -15.79 2.55 6.82
C THR A 147 -16.91 2.05 7.73
N ILE A 148 -17.96 1.43 7.17
CA ILE A 148 -19.05 0.84 7.95
C ILE A 148 -18.56 -0.34 8.79
N VAL A 149 -17.72 -1.22 8.22
CA VAL A 149 -17.13 -2.36 8.95
C VAL A 149 -16.23 -1.89 10.09
N LEU A 150 -15.37 -0.90 9.86
CA LEU A 150 -14.51 -0.32 10.90
C LEU A 150 -15.31 0.44 11.96
N LEU A 151 -16.38 1.12 11.57
CA LEU A 151 -17.28 1.77 12.53
C LEU A 151 -17.99 0.72 13.39
N ALA A 152 -18.45 -0.38 12.79
CA ALA A 152 -19.02 -1.50 13.53
C ALA A 152 -17.99 -2.14 14.47
N ALA A 153 -16.74 -2.32 14.03
CA ALA A 153 -15.65 -2.83 14.86
C ALA A 153 -15.33 -1.90 16.04
N ALA A 154 -15.36 -0.58 15.82
CA ALA A 154 -15.20 0.41 16.88
C ALA A 154 -16.35 0.34 17.90
N VAL A 155 -17.60 0.22 17.44
CA VAL A 155 -18.77 0.05 18.32
C VAL A 155 -18.65 -1.25 19.13
N VAL A 156 -18.25 -2.35 18.49
CA VAL A 156 -18.03 -3.64 19.17
C VAL A 156 -16.90 -3.54 20.19
N SER A 157 -15.82 -2.81 19.89
CA SER A 157 -14.70 -2.60 20.81
C SER A 157 -15.11 -1.75 22.03
N ILE A 158 -15.92 -0.71 21.83
CA ILE A 158 -16.51 0.06 22.93
C ILE A 158 -17.42 -0.83 23.78
N PHE A 159 -18.26 -1.65 23.14
CA PHE A 159 -19.14 -2.58 23.86
C PHE A 159 -18.35 -3.64 24.64
N GLY A 160 -17.23 -4.12 24.09
CA GLY A 160 -16.29 -5.04 24.73
C GLY A 160 -15.57 -4.41 25.92
N ALA A 161 -15.19 -3.13 25.82
CA ALA A 161 -14.63 -2.38 26.95
C ALA A 161 -15.65 -2.21 28.10
N CYS A 162 -16.92 -1.92 27.77
CA CYS A 162 -17.98 -1.78 28.78
C CYS A 162 -18.43 -3.11 29.40
N ASN A 163 -18.22 -4.25 28.73
CA ASN A 163 -18.65 -5.58 29.18
C ASN A 163 -17.47 -6.55 29.36
N ALA A 164 -16.29 -6.04 29.74
CA ALA A 164 -15.05 -6.82 29.84
C ALA A 164 -15.17 -8.06 30.75
N GLU A 165 -16.12 -8.05 31.69
CA GLU A 165 -16.42 -9.16 32.61
C GLU A 165 -16.97 -10.42 31.92
N LYS A 166 -17.76 -10.28 30.83
CA LYS A 166 -18.44 -11.43 30.19
C LYS A 166 -17.53 -12.31 29.34
N PHE A 167 -16.35 -11.80 28.98
CA PHE A 167 -15.38 -12.53 28.17
C PHE A 167 -14.25 -13.14 28.99
N SER A 168 -14.37 -13.23 30.32
CA SER A 168 -13.40 -13.94 31.14
C SER A 168 -13.53 -15.44 30.87
N THR A 169 -12.68 -15.99 30.01
CA THR A 169 -12.43 -17.43 30.05
C THR A 169 -11.75 -17.71 31.38
N THR A 170 -12.49 -18.28 32.33
CA THR A 170 -11.92 -18.93 33.50
C THR A 170 -10.96 -20.01 32.96
N PRO A 171 -9.64 -19.91 33.18
CA PRO A 171 -8.76 -20.99 32.80
C PRO A 171 -9.20 -22.23 33.59
N ALA A 172 -9.42 -23.34 32.87
CA ALA A 172 -9.63 -24.64 33.51
C ALA A 172 -8.50 -24.87 34.53
N PRO A 173 -8.79 -25.33 35.75
CA PRO A 173 -7.77 -25.51 36.76
C PRO A 173 -6.69 -26.46 36.21
N LEU A 174 -5.47 -25.95 36.12
CA LEU A 174 -4.28 -26.76 35.89
C LEU A 174 -4.30 -27.90 36.92
N PRO A 175 -4.01 -29.16 36.52
CA PRO A 175 -3.92 -30.26 37.47
C PRO A 175 -2.86 -29.93 38.52
N THR A 176 -3.32 -29.81 39.77
CA THR A 176 -2.53 -29.60 40.96
C THR A 176 -1.54 -30.76 41.14
N SER A 177 -0.31 -30.63 40.62
CA SER A 177 0.81 -31.45 41.08
C SER A 177 1.48 -30.75 42.27
N ALA A 178 1.09 -31.16 43.47
CA ALA A 178 1.73 -30.79 44.74
C ALA A 178 3.07 -31.56 44.94
N PRO A 179 3.82 -31.40 46.05
CA PRO A 179 5.18 -30.84 46.04
C PRO A 179 6.32 -31.85 46.31
N SER A 180 7.50 -31.50 45.78
CA SER A 180 8.90 -31.79 46.17
C SER A 180 9.26 -32.99 47.09
N LYS A 181 10.27 -33.76 46.67
CA LYS A 181 11.40 -34.14 47.55
C LYS A 181 12.74 -34.24 46.78
N PRO A 182 13.87 -33.86 47.41
CA PRO A 182 15.19 -33.81 46.78
C PRO A 182 15.96 -35.13 46.95
N SER A 183 16.80 -35.49 45.98
CA SER A 183 17.88 -36.46 46.21
C SER A 183 19.04 -36.24 45.25
N GLN A 184 20.23 -36.32 45.84
CA GLN A 184 21.53 -36.01 45.30
C GLN A 184 22.00 -36.96 44.18
N GLY A 185 22.85 -36.40 43.31
CA GLY A 185 24.20 -36.91 43.05
C GLY A 185 24.35 -38.28 42.39
N LYS A 186 24.80 -38.28 41.13
CA LYS A 186 26.00 -38.98 40.64
C LYS A 186 26.12 -38.83 39.12
N SER A 187 27.15 -38.09 38.69
CA SER A 187 27.87 -38.39 37.44
C SER A 187 29.01 -39.35 37.83
N PRO A 188 29.43 -40.31 36.98
CA PRO A 188 30.38 -39.96 35.93
C PRO A 188 30.27 -40.78 34.61
N VAL A 189 30.70 -40.14 33.52
CA VAL A 189 31.64 -40.62 32.48
C VAL A 189 31.37 -41.94 31.72
N SER A 190 31.13 -41.80 30.40
CA SER A 190 31.82 -42.49 29.28
C SER A 190 31.32 -41.89 27.96
N GLN A 191 32.09 -41.02 27.29
CA GLN A 191 33.07 -41.33 26.24
C GLN A 191 32.54 -42.16 25.05
N ALA A 192 32.49 -41.52 23.88
CA ALA A 192 32.98 -42.03 22.57
C ALA A 192 32.54 -41.03 21.46
N VAL A 193 33.41 -40.16 20.95
CA VAL A 193 34.35 -40.40 19.83
C VAL A 193 33.73 -40.14 18.43
N ILE A 194 34.02 -38.94 17.91
CA ILE A 194 34.58 -38.56 16.59
C ILE A 194 34.21 -39.39 15.34
N LYS A 195 33.61 -38.73 14.33
CA LYS A 195 34.12 -38.58 12.92
C LYS A 195 33.10 -37.77 12.07
N THR A 196 33.45 -36.59 11.55
CA THR A 196 33.97 -36.30 10.17
C THR A 196 33.02 -36.84 9.07
N THR A 197 32.45 -36.08 8.12
CA THR A 197 33.01 -35.31 6.98
C THR A 197 31.79 -34.71 6.24
N ALA A 198 31.76 -33.42 5.90
CA ALA A 198 32.17 -32.81 4.61
C ALA A 198 31.30 -33.16 3.37
N SER A 199 30.72 -32.09 2.80
CA SER A 199 30.77 -31.66 1.38
C SER A 199 30.06 -32.46 0.26
N SER A 200 29.20 -31.75 -0.50
CA SER A 200 29.15 -31.65 -1.98
C SER A 200 27.73 -31.22 -2.39
N SER A 201 27.42 -30.05 -2.95
CA SER A 201 27.89 -29.40 -4.20
C SER A 201 27.29 -29.97 -5.50
N VAL A 202 26.70 -29.05 -6.28
CA VAL A 202 26.57 -29.01 -7.76
C VAL A 202 25.53 -29.91 -8.46
N SER A 203 24.59 -29.26 -9.18
CA SER A 203 24.33 -29.62 -10.59
C SER A 203 23.67 -28.48 -11.38
N LYS A 204 24.42 -27.93 -12.33
CA LYS A 204 23.95 -27.19 -13.51
C LYS A 204 23.45 -28.20 -14.56
N LYS A 205 22.37 -27.90 -15.31
CA LYS A 205 22.44 -27.91 -16.78
C LYS A 205 21.19 -27.34 -17.46
N SER A 206 21.47 -26.46 -18.43
CA SER A 206 20.65 -26.04 -19.57
C SER A 206 20.28 -27.24 -20.47
N PRO A 207 19.41 -27.03 -21.47
CA PRO A 207 19.83 -26.43 -22.75
C PRO A 207 19.18 -25.08 -23.06
#